data_AF-D0MT68-F1
#
_entry.id   AF-D0MT68-F1
#
_cell.length_a   1.000
_cell.length_b   1.000
_cell.length_c   1.000
_cell.angle_alpha   90.00
_cell.angle_beta   90.00
_cell.angle_gamma   90.00
#
_symmetry.space_group_name_H-M   'P 1'
#
loop_
_entity.id
_entity.type
_entity.pdbx_description
1 polymer ?
#
loop_
_entity_poly.entity_id
_entity_poly.type
_entity_poly.pdbx_seq_one_letter_code
_entity_poly.pdbx_strand_id
1 'polypeptide(L)'
;MISSANENSSSTYEPTVYTLLLTGMCLLMALFLLTRLLVAVRNKNKLLAWSTGFYLLCLLWTGVRAAYWIIMSTQSSMRYLTLYLLYWSPTPIQFANFSLLILFYIQVLTGPEWRSKWRNVCLPLYLLLTMTMATFTVVWAFNSSNDISKAARRGDEYDQEFSRVSDVSVQLKYSAFSFFLLSVLFGFFGWKMANVRIISLKRFMRSKGAPTV
;
A
#
# COMPACT_ATOMS: atom_id res chain seq x y z
N MET A 1 29.20 -43.37 26.69
CA MET A 1 28.24 -43.34 25.57
C MET A 1 27.54 -42.00 25.61
N ILE A 2 28.06 -41.03 24.86
CA ILE A 2 27.48 -39.70 24.71
C ILE A 2 26.43 -39.84 23.61
N SER A 3 25.15 -39.79 23.99
CA SER A 3 24.06 -39.81 23.02
C SER A 3 24.01 -38.44 22.36
N SER A 4 24.42 -38.41 21.10
CA SER A 4 24.35 -37.25 20.21
C SER A 4 22.90 -36.83 20.03
N ALA A 5 22.44 -35.85 20.81
CA ALA A 5 21.22 -35.12 20.53
C ALA A 5 21.42 -34.35 19.23
N ASN A 6 20.94 -34.94 18.14
CA ASN A 6 20.90 -34.35 16.82
C ASN A 6 19.84 -33.25 16.84
N GLU A 7 20.21 -32.07 17.34
CA GLU A 7 19.44 -30.84 17.23
C GLU A 7 19.47 -30.36 15.77
N ASN A 8 18.77 -31.08 14.89
CA ASN A 8 18.23 -30.48 13.68
C ASN A 8 17.06 -29.60 14.12
N SER A 9 17.38 -28.45 14.70
CA SER A 9 16.45 -27.35 14.94
C SER A 9 16.07 -26.74 13.59
N SER A 10 15.24 -27.47 12.83
CA SER A 10 14.34 -26.86 11.87
C SER A 10 13.41 -25.98 12.68
N SER A 11 13.79 -24.71 12.87
CA SER A 11 12.97 -23.69 13.50
C SER A 11 11.78 -23.40 12.56
N THR A 12 10.82 -24.30 12.57
CA THR A 12 9.51 -24.07 11.99
C THR A 12 8.89 -22.96 12.82
N TYR A 13 8.80 -21.76 12.24
CA TYR A 13 8.11 -20.65 12.88
C TYR A 13 6.66 -21.07 13.10
N GLU A 14 6.28 -21.34 14.36
CA GLU A 14 4.88 -21.57 14.75
C GLU A 14 4.08 -20.30 14.42
N PRO A 15 3.13 -20.36 13.46
CA PRO A 15 2.38 -19.18 13.07
C PRO A 15 1.47 -18.75 14.24
N THR A 16 1.76 -17.58 14.81
CA THR A 16 0.90 -16.98 15.84
C THR A 16 -0.55 -16.81 15.32
N VAL A 17 -1.52 -16.83 16.22
CA VAL A 17 -2.95 -16.63 15.87
C VAL A 17 -3.16 -15.32 15.09
N TYR A 18 -2.39 -14.28 15.40
CA TYR A 18 -2.42 -13.00 14.70
C TYR A 18 -1.99 -13.09 13.23
N THR A 19 -0.95 -13.88 12.93
CA THR A 19 -0.47 -14.06 11.55
C THR A 19 -1.48 -14.83 10.70
N LEU A 20 -2.15 -15.82 11.29
CA LEU A 20 -3.18 -16.60 10.61
C LEU A 20 -4.42 -15.74 10.30
N LEU A 21 -4.88 -14.97 11.29
CA LEU A 21 -5.99 -14.02 11.13
C LEU A 21 -5.70 -12.97 10.06
N LEU A 22 -4.51 -12.36 10.10
CA LEU A 22 -4.15 -11.30 9.15
C LEU A 22 -4.04 -11.84 7.72
N THR A 23 -3.52 -13.06 7.56
CA THR A 23 -3.48 -13.75 6.26
C THR A 23 -4.89 -14.03 5.76
N GLY A 24 -5.77 -14.56 6.60
CA GLY A 24 -7.18 -14.81 6.27
C GLY A 24 -7.92 -13.53 5.84
N MET A 25 -7.75 -12.43 6.57
CA MET A 25 -8.33 -11.13 6.20
C MET A 25 -7.79 -10.62 4.85
N CYS A 26 -6.49 -10.75 4.60
CA CYS A 26 -5.89 -10.36 3.32
C CYS A 26 -6.42 -11.20 2.15
N LEU A 27 -6.56 -12.51 2.32
CA LEU A 27 -7.09 -13.41 1.31
C LEU A 27 -8.58 -13.15 1.01
N LEU A 28 -9.40 -12.94 2.05
CA LEU A 28 -10.81 -12.57 1.90
C LEU A 28 -10.95 -11.24 1.16
N MET A 29 -10.13 -10.24 1.52
CA MET A 29 -10.12 -8.95 0.82
C MET A 29 -9.67 -9.10 -0.64
N ALA A 30 -8.63 -9.90 -0.91
CA ALA A 30 -8.19 -10.19 -2.27
C ALA A 30 -9.28 -10.89 -3.10
N LEU A 31 -9.98 -11.88 -2.54
CA LEU A 31 -11.11 -12.57 -3.18
C LEU A 31 -12.28 -11.60 -3.46
N PHE A 32 -12.63 -10.74 -2.51
CA PHE A 32 -13.64 -9.70 -2.72
C PHE A 32 -13.25 -8.73 -3.84
N LEU A 33 -11.98 -8.30 -3.89
CA LEU A 33 -11.49 -7.41 -4.94
C LEU A 33 -11.46 -8.11 -6.31
N LEU A 34 -11.06 -9.39 -6.36
CA LEU A 34 -11.08 -10.20 -7.58
C LEU A 34 -12.50 -10.34 -8.13
N THR A 35 -13.48 -10.66 -7.29
CA THR A 35 -14.87 -10.79 -7.74
C THR A 35 -15.40 -9.46 -8.29
N ARG A 36 -15.10 -8.33 -7.64
CA ARG A 36 -15.45 -6.99 -8.15
C ARG A 36 -14.77 -6.67 -9.49
N LEU A 37 -13.49 -7.01 -9.64
CA LEU A 37 -12.74 -6.79 -10.86
C LEU A 37 -13.27 -7.67 -12.00
N LEU A 38 -13.54 -8.95 -11.74
CA LEU A 38 -14.12 -9.87 -12.71
C LEU A 38 -15.49 -9.42 -13.19
N VAL A 39 -16.35 -8.92 -12.29
CA VAL A 39 -17.64 -8.32 -12.66
C VAL A 39 -17.45 -7.07 -13.53
N ALA A 40 -16.47 -6.22 -13.22
CA ALA A 40 -16.18 -5.03 -14.01
C ALA A 40 -15.68 -5.37 -15.42
N VAL A 41 -14.80 -6.38 -15.55
CA VAL A 41 -14.30 -6.88 -16.85
C VAL A 41 -15.43 -7.53 -17.64
N ARG A 42 -16.26 -8.37 -16.99
CA ARG A 42 -17.38 -9.08 -17.62
C ARG A 42 -18.45 -8.13 -18.17
N ASN A 43 -18.68 -7.00 -17.48
CA ASN A 43 -19.61 -5.96 -17.94
C ASN A 43 -19.04 -5.06 -19.06
N LYS A 44 -17.87 -5.37 -19.63
CA LYS A 44 -17.18 -4.55 -20.64
C LYS A 44 -17.05 -3.07 -20.25
N ASN A 45 -17.00 -2.78 -18.94
CA ASN A 45 -16.73 -1.43 -18.48
C ASN A 45 -15.33 -1.04 -18.98
N LYS A 46 -15.17 0.23 -19.39
CA LYS A 46 -13.89 0.75 -19.88
C LYS A 46 -12.78 0.37 -18.89
N LEU A 47 -11.91 -0.56 -19.29
CA LEU A 47 -10.82 -1.10 -18.46
C LEU A 47 -9.85 -0.01 -17.98
N LEU A 48 -9.91 1.17 -18.61
CA LEU A 48 -9.18 2.38 -18.25
C LEU A 48 -9.92 3.31 -17.25
N ALA A 49 -10.93 2.80 -16.53
CA ALA A 49 -11.59 3.55 -15.47
C ALA A 49 -10.71 3.57 -14.21
N TRP A 50 -10.72 4.70 -13.49
CA TRP A 50 -10.00 4.88 -12.23
C TRP A 50 -10.30 3.80 -11.19
N SER A 51 -11.53 3.26 -11.20
CA SER A 51 -11.92 2.13 -10.35
C SER A 51 -11.11 0.87 -10.64
N THR A 52 -10.84 0.56 -11.90
CA THR A 52 -10.03 -0.61 -12.29
C THR A 52 -8.60 -0.44 -11.80
N GLY A 53 -8.00 0.74 -11.98
CA GLY A 53 -6.67 1.05 -11.45
C GLY A 53 -6.59 0.92 -9.93
N PHE A 54 -7.60 1.43 -9.22
CA PHE A 54 -7.71 1.29 -7.78
C PHE A 54 -7.81 -0.18 -7.34
N TYR A 55 -8.68 -0.98 -7.97
CA TYR A 55 -8.80 -2.39 -7.63
C TYR A 55 -7.53 -3.19 -7.94
N LEU A 56 -6.84 -2.90 -9.05
CA LEU A 56 -5.58 -3.54 -9.40
C LEU A 56 -4.46 -3.21 -8.41
N LEU A 57 -4.29 -1.94 -8.04
CA LEU A 57 -3.31 -1.56 -7.03
C LEU A 57 -3.66 -2.15 -5.67
N CYS A 58 -4.95 -2.19 -5.33
CA CYS A 58 -5.42 -2.79 -4.10
C CYS A 58 -5.12 -4.30 -4.04
N LEU A 59 -5.40 -5.00 -5.13
CA LEU A 59 -5.06 -6.42 -5.30
C LEU A 59 -3.54 -6.65 -5.21
N LEU A 60 -2.74 -5.76 -5.82
CA LEU A 60 -1.29 -5.90 -5.85
C LEU A 60 -0.70 -5.82 -4.44
N TRP A 61 -1.01 -4.80 -3.64
CA TRP A 61 -0.44 -4.71 -2.28
C TRP A 61 -0.99 -5.78 -1.34
N THR A 62 -2.28 -6.14 -1.46
CA THR A 62 -2.86 -7.22 -0.65
C THR A 62 -2.26 -8.58 -1.00
N GLY A 63 -2.03 -8.83 -2.29
CA GLY A 63 -1.37 -10.04 -2.78
C GLY A 63 0.07 -10.14 -2.27
N VAL A 64 0.85 -9.06 -2.35
CA VAL A 64 2.21 -9.02 -1.79
C VAL A 64 2.20 -9.26 -0.28
N ARG A 65 1.27 -8.65 0.46
CA ARG A 65 1.15 -8.83 1.91
C ARG A 65 0.70 -10.25 2.28
N ALA A 66 -0.21 -10.85 1.52
CA ALA A 66 -0.61 -12.25 1.70
C ALA A 66 0.56 -13.21 1.39
N ALA A 67 1.28 -12.97 0.30
CA ALA A 67 2.46 -13.74 -0.07
C ALA A 67 3.54 -13.68 1.02
N TYR A 68 3.80 -12.50 1.60
CA TYR A 68 4.72 -12.35 2.73
C TYR A 68 4.36 -13.28 3.88
N TRP A 69 3.11 -13.27 4.35
CA TRP A 69 2.70 -14.10 5.48
C TRP A 69 2.70 -15.61 5.17
N ILE A 70 2.31 -15.99 3.95
CA ILE A 70 2.32 -17.39 3.49
C ILE A 70 3.76 -17.91 3.46
N ILE A 71 4.69 -17.17 2.86
CA ILE A 71 6.07 -17.64 2.72
C ILE A 71 6.77 -17.63 4.08
N MET A 72 6.50 -16.64 4.94
CA MET A 72 6.98 -16.62 6.33
C MET A 72 6.51 -17.85 7.13
N SER A 73 5.30 -18.36 6.87
CA SER A 73 4.75 -19.53 7.55
C SER A 73 5.25 -20.86 6.96
N THR A 74 5.81 -20.84 5.75
CA THR A 74 6.15 -22.06 4.97
C THR A 74 7.66 -22.29 4.84
N GLN A 75 8.48 -21.24 4.84
CA GLN A 75 9.93 -21.33 4.68
C GLN A 75 10.67 -20.95 5.96
N SER A 76 11.59 -21.82 6.39
CA SER A 76 12.46 -21.60 7.55
C SER A 76 13.66 -20.69 7.25
N SER A 77 14.04 -20.53 5.98
CA SER A 77 15.11 -19.61 5.58
C SER A 77 14.76 -18.88 4.28
N MET A 78 14.83 -17.55 4.32
CA MET A 78 14.72 -16.69 3.15
C MET A 78 15.89 -15.72 3.13
N ARG A 79 16.29 -15.33 1.91
CA ARG A 79 17.29 -14.26 1.73
C ARG A 79 16.76 -12.97 2.36
N TYR A 80 17.56 -12.33 3.22
CA TYR A 80 17.18 -11.11 3.93
C TYR A 80 16.60 -10.03 3.01
N LEU A 81 17.21 -9.79 1.84
CA LEU A 81 16.69 -8.84 0.85
C LEU A 81 15.24 -9.13 0.43
N THR A 82 14.90 -10.41 0.21
CA THR A 82 13.54 -10.82 -0.18
C THR A 82 12.55 -10.57 0.94
N LEU A 83 12.91 -10.86 2.19
CA LEU A 83 12.09 -10.56 3.36
C LEU A 83 11.83 -9.05 3.51
N TYR A 84 12.87 -8.23 3.41
CA TYR A 84 12.74 -6.77 3.50
C TYR A 84 11.88 -6.21 2.37
N LEU A 85 12.08 -6.66 1.12
CA LEU A 85 11.27 -6.21 0.00
C LEU A 85 9.81 -6.66 0.13
N LEU A 86 9.52 -7.91 0.50
CA LEU A 86 8.13 -8.38 0.66
C LEU A 86 7.42 -7.69 1.82
N TYR A 87 8.12 -7.37 2.90
CA TYR A 87 7.54 -6.68 4.05
C TYR A 87 7.25 -5.20 3.75
N TRP A 88 8.18 -4.51 3.09
CA TRP A 88 8.11 -3.05 2.89
C TRP A 88 7.48 -2.63 1.56
N SER A 89 7.51 -3.46 0.51
CA SER A 89 6.93 -3.10 -0.80
C SER A 89 5.40 -2.86 -0.81
N PRO A 90 4.57 -3.42 0.09
CA PRO A 90 3.17 -3.02 0.18
C PRO A 90 2.98 -1.52 0.47
N THR A 91 3.93 -0.89 1.17
CA THR A 91 3.86 0.51 1.59
C THR A 91 3.79 1.50 0.41
N PRO A 92 4.75 1.51 -0.54
CA PRO A 92 4.65 2.38 -1.72
C PRO A 92 3.44 2.05 -2.60
N ILE A 93 3.00 0.79 -2.66
CA ILE A 93 1.80 0.40 -3.45
C ILE A 93 0.53 0.92 -2.78
N GLN A 94 0.43 0.87 -1.43
CA GLN A 94 -0.67 1.48 -0.69
C GLN A 94 -0.70 3.01 -0.89
N PHE A 95 0.46 3.66 -0.83
CA PHE A 95 0.58 5.08 -1.13
C PHE A 95 0.07 5.41 -2.54
N ALA A 96 0.48 4.64 -3.55
CA ALA A 96 -0.03 4.76 -4.92
C ALA A 96 -1.55 4.59 -4.98
N ASN A 97 -2.08 3.58 -4.28
CA ASN A 97 -3.51 3.29 -4.30
C ASN A 97 -4.36 4.44 -3.71
N PHE A 98 -3.96 4.99 -2.57
CA PHE A 98 -4.69 6.09 -1.93
C PHE A 98 -4.49 7.44 -2.65
N SER A 99 -3.31 7.69 -3.22
CA SER A 99 -3.09 8.90 -4.03
C SER A 99 -3.85 8.87 -5.35
N LEU A 100 -4.09 7.69 -5.93
CA LEU A 100 -4.98 7.52 -7.08
C LEU A 100 -6.43 7.93 -6.76
N LEU A 101 -6.87 7.72 -5.52
CA LEU A 101 -8.20 8.15 -5.07
C LEU A 101 -8.28 9.68 -4.97
N ILE A 102 -7.21 10.35 -4.52
CA ILE A 102 -7.13 11.82 -4.52
C ILE A 102 -7.16 12.37 -5.96
N LEU A 103 -6.43 11.75 -6.89
CA LEU A 103 -6.50 12.10 -8.31
C LEU A 103 -7.93 12.02 -8.85
N PHE A 104 -8.65 10.95 -8.50
CA PHE A 104 -10.05 10.81 -8.85
C PHE A 104 -10.91 11.94 -8.28
N TYR A 105 -10.67 12.35 -7.02
CA TYR A 105 -11.37 13.49 -6.43
C TYR A 105 -11.08 14.80 -7.16
N ILE A 106 -9.82 15.06 -7.52
CA ILE A 106 -9.42 16.24 -8.28
C ILE A 106 -10.12 16.26 -9.64
N GLN A 107 -10.14 15.12 -10.36
CA GLN A 107 -10.85 15.02 -11.63
C GLN A 107 -12.34 15.36 -11.49
N VAL A 108 -13.01 14.79 -10.48
CA VAL A 108 -14.44 15.03 -10.26
C VAL A 108 -14.72 16.50 -9.95
N LEU A 109 -13.82 17.16 -9.22
CA LEU A 109 -13.95 18.57 -8.85
C LEU A 109 -13.63 19.55 -9.98
N THR A 110 -12.64 19.25 -10.82
CA THR A 110 -12.19 20.14 -11.92
C THR A 110 -12.94 19.91 -13.23
N GLY A 111 -13.63 18.77 -13.39
CA GLY A 111 -14.53 18.52 -14.51
C GLY A 111 -13.83 18.64 -15.88
N PRO A 112 -14.27 19.53 -16.79
CA PRO A 112 -13.66 19.68 -18.13
C PRO A 112 -12.22 20.21 -18.08
N GLU A 113 -11.86 21.02 -17.07
CA GLU A 113 -10.49 21.53 -16.92
C GLU A 113 -9.48 20.42 -16.61
N TRP A 114 -9.96 19.27 -16.12
CA TRP A 114 -9.14 18.08 -15.92
C TRP A 114 -8.39 17.71 -17.20
N ARG A 115 -9.11 17.60 -18.32
CA ARG A 115 -8.52 17.15 -19.59
C ARG A 115 -7.59 18.16 -20.22
N SER A 116 -7.84 19.45 -19.98
CA SER A 116 -7.09 20.54 -20.61
C SER A 116 -5.79 20.86 -19.87
N LYS A 117 -5.81 20.95 -18.53
CA LYS A 117 -4.69 21.48 -17.75
C LYS A 117 -4.24 20.54 -16.64
N TRP A 118 -5.17 20.09 -15.80
CA TRP A 118 -4.81 19.38 -14.56
C TRP A 118 -4.29 17.97 -14.79
N ARG A 119 -4.75 17.26 -15.83
CA ARG A 119 -4.26 15.92 -16.15
C ARG A 119 -2.75 15.89 -16.40
N ASN A 120 -2.21 16.89 -17.10
CA ASN A 120 -0.79 16.96 -17.44
C ASN A 120 0.09 17.38 -16.26
N VAL A 121 -0.49 17.91 -15.18
CA VAL A 121 0.24 18.28 -13.97
C VAL A 121 0.11 17.18 -12.92
N CYS A 122 -1.11 16.72 -12.64
CA CYS A 122 -1.39 15.78 -11.58
C CYS A 122 -0.93 14.35 -11.89
N LEU A 123 -1.03 13.87 -13.15
CA LEU A 123 -0.56 12.52 -13.49
C LEU A 123 0.97 12.39 -13.36
N PRO A 124 1.80 13.29 -13.92
CA PRO A 124 3.24 13.22 -13.73
C PRO A 124 3.63 13.38 -12.26
N LEU A 125 2.97 14.28 -11.51
CA LEU A 125 3.24 14.44 -10.08
C LEU A 125 2.94 13.16 -9.29
N TYR A 126 1.81 12.51 -9.57
CA TYR A 126 1.46 11.22 -8.97
C TYR A 126 2.50 10.13 -9.28
N LEU A 127 2.89 10.02 -10.56
CA LEU A 127 3.92 9.05 -10.97
C LEU A 127 5.25 9.36 -10.29
N LEU A 128 5.67 10.63 -10.26
CA LEU A 128 6.90 11.07 -9.61
C LEU A 128 6.90 10.73 -8.13
N LEU A 129 5.85 11.08 -7.39
CA LEU A 129 5.76 10.81 -5.95
C LEU A 129 5.74 9.30 -5.66
N THR A 130 4.96 8.53 -6.44
CA THR A 130 4.87 7.07 -6.29
C THR A 130 6.19 6.39 -6.60
N MET A 131 6.84 6.77 -7.71
CA MET A 131 8.13 6.22 -8.10
C MET A 131 9.22 6.61 -7.10
N THR A 132 9.22 7.85 -6.59
CA THR A 132 10.16 8.27 -5.55
C THR A 132 9.99 7.42 -4.28
N MET A 133 8.76 7.16 -3.85
CA MET A 133 8.47 6.29 -2.70
C MET A 133 8.93 4.84 -2.93
N ALA A 134 8.68 4.30 -4.13
CA ALA A 134 9.10 2.96 -4.51
C ALA A 134 10.63 2.84 -4.59
N THR A 135 11.30 3.77 -5.28
CA THR A 135 12.76 3.81 -5.39
C THR A 135 13.41 3.98 -4.02
N PHE A 136 12.89 4.87 -3.17
CA PHE A 136 13.41 5.03 -1.80
C PHE A 136 13.30 3.71 -1.02
N THR A 137 12.15 3.04 -1.08
CA THR A 137 11.94 1.74 -0.42
C THR A 137 12.90 0.66 -0.94
N VAL A 138 13.12 0.61 -2.25
CA VAL A 138 14.03 -0.37 -2.88
C VAL A 138 15.47 -0.08 -2.52
N VAL A 139 15.93 1.16 -2.69
CA VAL A 139 17.31 1.58 -2.36
C VAL A 139 17.59 1.35 -0.89
N TRP A 140 16.65 1.68 -0.01
CA TRP A 140 16.76 1.42 1.43
C TRP A 140 16.86 -0.09 1.71
N ALA A 141 15.99 -0.91 1.11
CA ALA A 141 16.04 -2.37 1.30
C ALA A 141 17.38 -2.98 0.84
N PHE A 142 17.94 -2.49 -0.27
CA PHE A 142 19.27 -2.90 -0.72
C PHE A 142 20.37 -2.44 0.23
N ASN A 143 20.35 -1.18 0.66
CA ASN A 143 21.38 -0.64 1.55
C ASN A 143 21.39 -1.37 2.89
N SER A 144 20.23 -1.52 3.54
CA SER A 144 20.11 -2.25 4.81
C SER A 144 20.47 -3.73 4.67
N SER A 145 20.19 -4.38 3.52
CA SER A 145 20.64 -5.76 3.30
C SER A 145 22.16 -5.90 3.20
N ASN A 146 22.83 -4.91 2.62
CA ASN A 146 24.28 -4.89 2.45
C ASN A 146 24.99 -4.57 3.77
N ASP A 147 24.47 -3.62 4.56
CA ASP A 147 25.06 -3.25 5.85
C ASP A 147 24.96 -4.38 6.88
N ILE A 148 23.81 -5.07 6.96
CA ILE A 148 23.66 -6.26 7.82
C ILE A 148 24.67 -7.35 7.43
N SER A 149 24.89 -7.57 6.12
CA SER A 149 25.86 -8.58 5.66
C SER A 149 27.31 -8.25 6.03
N LYS A 150 27.66 -6.97 6.14
CA LYS A 150 28.98 -6.50 6.57
C LYS A 150 29.13 -6.54 8.09
N ALA A 151 28.08 -6.18 8.83
CA ALA A 151 28.04 -6.27 10.30
C ALA A 151 28.16 -7.73 10.76
N ALA A 152 27.44 -8.66 10.11
CA ALA A 152 27.54 -10.09 10.38
C ALA A 152 28.94 -10.67 10.14
N ARG A 153 29.72 -10.09 9.20
CA ARG A 153 31.13 -10.48 8.98
C ARG A 153 32.10 -9.90 10.01
N ARG A 154 31.74 -8.81 10.70
CA ARG A 154 32.62 -8.13 11.67
C ARG A 154 32.42 -8.57 13.12
N GLY A 155 31.38 -9.34 13.43
CA GLY A 155 31.22 -9.97 14.75
C GLY A 155 30.72 -9.07 15.87
N ASP A 156 30.36 -7.81 15.60
CA ASP A 156 29.76 -6.91 16.59
C ASP A 156 28.25 -7.11 16.67
N GLU A 157 27.78 -7.87 17.66
CA GLU A 157 26.35 -8.09 17.96
C GLU A 157 25.63 -6.79 18.37
N TYR A 158 26.30 -5.87 19.07
CA TYR A 158 25.70 -4.60 19.50
C TYR A 158 25.40 -3.64 18.34
N ASP A 159 26.25 -3.62 17.31
CA ASP A 159 26.03 -2.80 16.12
C ASP A 159 24.88 -3.34 15.25
N GLN A 160 24.61 -4.64 15.29
CA GLN A 160 23.50 -5.26 14.54
C GLN A 160 22.12 -4.81 15.04
N GLU A 161 21.96 -4.65 16.36
CA GLU A 161 20.68 -4.25 16.94
C GLU A 161 20.43 -2.75 16.78
N PHE A 162 21.47 -1.91 16.97
CA PHE A 162 21.37 -0.46 16.79
C PHE A 162 21.17 -0.06 15.32
N SER A 163 21.88 -0.68 14.37
CA SER A 163 21.67 -0.46 12.93
C SER A 163 20.26 -0.87 12.50
N ARG A 164 19.73 -2.00 13.00
CA ARG A 164 18.33 -2.41 12.77
C ARG A 164 17.32 -1.37 13.22
N VAL A 165 17.49 -0.76 14.39
CA VAL A 165 16.54 0.21 14.93
C VAL A 165 16.65 1.57 14.22
N SER A 166 17.86 2.03 13.93
CA SER A 166 18.07 3.34 13.30
C SER A 166 17.62 3.37 11.82
N ASP A 167 17.94 2.33 11.04
CA ASP A 167 17.58 2.24 9.61
C ASP A 167 16.06 2.15 9.44
N VAL A 168 15.40 1.35 10.26
CA VAL A 168 13.94 1.18 10.25
C VAL A 168 13.26 2.49 10.64
N SER A 169 13.84 3.28 11.55
CA SER A 169 13.28 4.58 11.96
C SER A 169 13.19 5.58 10.81
N VAL A 170 14.15 5.59 9.88
CA VAL A 170 14.16 6.54 8.75
C VAL A 170 13.04 6.24 7.77
N GLN A 171 12.86 4.97 7.41
CA GLN A 171 11.77 4.57 6.51
C GLN A 171 10.40 4.74 7.17
N LEU A 172 10.27 4.46 8.47
CA LEU A 172 9.02 4.73 9.20
C LEU A 172 8.70 6.23 9.20
N LYS A 173 9.67 7.09 9.51
CA LYS A 173 9.47 8.55 9.52
C LYS A 173 9.04 9.06 8.15
N TYR A 174 9.71 8.61 7.08
CA TYR A 174 9.37 8.99 5.71
C TYR A 174 7.97 8.51 5.31
N SER A 175 7.65 7.24 5.60
CA SER A 175 6.33 6.67 5.33
C SER A 175 5.24 7.39 6.12
N ALA A 176 5.45 7.64 7.41
CA ALA A 176 4.52 8.35 8.27
C ALA A 176 4.23 9.77 7.76
N PHE A 177 5.27 10.51 7.36
CA PHE A 177 5.10 11.84 6.77
C PHE A 177 4.30 11.79 5.48
N SER A 178 4.61 10.85 4.57
CA SER A 178 3.88 10.69 3.32
C SER A 178 2.42 10.30 3.53
N PHE A 179 2.12 9.38 4.45
CA PHE A 179 0.74 9.02 4.78
C PHE A 179 0.00 10.15 5.51
N PHE A 180 0.67 10.91 6.37
CA PHE A 180 0.07 12.08 7.00
C PHE A 180 -0.35 13.12 5.96
N LEU A 181 0.54 13.46 5.03
CA LEU A 181 0.23 14.36 3.91
C LEU A 181 -0.95 13.82 3.09
N LEU A 182 -0.95 12.51 2.82
CA LEU A 182 -2.00 11.86 2.06
C LEU A 182 -3.36 11.90 2.78
N SER A 183 -3.38 11.66 4.09
CA SER A 183 -4.58 11.76 4.92
C SER A 183 -5.15 13.18 4.94
N VAL A 184 -4.30 14.21 5.03
CA VAL A 184 -4.71 15.61 4.96
C VAL A 184 -5.34 15.93 3.60
N LEU A 185 -4.67 15.53 2.50
CA LEU A 185 -5.19 15.75 1.14
C LEU A 185 -6.50 15.00 0.91
N PHE A 186 -6.60 13.75 1.37
CA PHE A 186 -7.81 12.95 1.29
C PHE A 186 -8.97 13.61 2.04
N GLY A 187 -8.73 14.07 3.27
CA GLY A 187 -9.72 14.79 4.07
C GLY A 187 -10.17 16.09 3.40
N PHE A 188 -9.23 16.89 2.89
CA PHE A 188 -9.53 18.16 2.22
C PHE A 188 -10.36 17.97 0.93
N PHE A 189 -9.91 17.09 0.02
CA PHE A 189 -10.61 16.86 -1.24
C PHE A 189 -11.92 16.09 -1.05
N GLY A 190 -11.97 15.15 -0.10
CA GLY A 190 -13.19 14.44 0.28
C GLY A 190 -14.25 15.39 0.84
N TRP A 191 -13.86 16.29 1.77
CA TRP A 191 -14.73 17.33 2.30
C TRP A 191 -15.27 18.24 1.20
N LYS A 192 -14.39 18.71 0.30
CA LYS A 192 -14.78 19.59 -0.81
C LYS A 192 -15.79 18.91 -1.73
N MET A 193 -15.60 17.62 -2.05
CA MET A 193 -16.57 16.86 -2.84
C MET A 193 -17.94 16.75 -2.16
N ALA A 194 -17.96 16.43 -0.86
CA ALA A 194 -19.20 16.30 -0.09
C ALA A 194 -20.00 17.61 -0.11
N ASN A 195 -19.32 18.74 0.10
CA ASN A 195 -19.98 20.04 0.12
C ASN A 195 -20.55 20.43 -1.26
N VAL A 196 -19.81 20.16 -2.35
CA VAL A 196 -20.31 20.41 -3.73
C VAL A 196 -21.56 19.59 -4.03
N ARG A 197 -21.61 18.32 -3.62
CA ARG A 197 -22.79 17.46 -3.81
C ARG A 197 -23.99 17.92 -2.98
N ILE A 198 -23.77 18.40 -1.75
CA ILE A 198 -24.83 18.97 -0.91
C ILE A 198 -25.40 20.24 -1.55
N ILE A 199 -24.53 21.11 -2.09
CA ILE A 199 -24.95 22.34 -2.78
C ILE A 199 -25.74 22.02 -4.06
N SER A 200 -25.29 21.05 -4.87
CA SER A 200 -26.01 20.66 -6.09
C SER A 200 -27.38 20.03 -5.77
N LEU A 201 -27.46 19.21 -4.72
CA LEU A 201 -28.71 18.62 -4.26
C LEU A 201 -29.68 19.68 -3.74
N LYS A 202 -29.21 20.65 -2.95
CA LYS A 202 -30.01 21.79 -2.48
C LYS A 202 -30.54 22.65 -3.63
N ARG A 203 -29.74 22.89 -4.67
CA ARG A 203 -30.17 23.62 -5.88
C ARG A 203 -31.23 22.84 -6.67
N PHE A 204 -31.05 21.52 -6.82
CA PHE A 204 -32.05 20.66 -7.48
C PHE A 204 -33.37 20.61 -6.72
N MET A 205 -33.34 20.51 -5.40
CA MET A 205 -34.54 20.56 -4.54
C MET A 205 -35.26 21.91 -4.63
N ARG A 206 -34.53 23.04 -4.70
CA ARG A 206 -35.13 24.36 -4.97
C ARG A 206 -35.72 24.47 -6.38
N SER A 207 -35.04 23.91 -7.38
CA SER A 207 -35.47 23.95 -8.79
C SER A 207 -36.73 23.12 -9.06
N LYS A 208 -36.96 22.03 -8.30
CA LYS A 208 -38.14 21.19 -8.46
C LYS A 208 -39.37 21.69 -7.72
N GLY A 209 -39.29 22.83 -7.02
CA GLY A 209 -40.39 23.33 -6.20
C GLY A 209 -40.76 22.33 -5.12
N ALA A 210 -40.15 22.43 -3.95
CA ALA A 210 -40.65 21.69 -2.80
C ALA A 210 -42.15 21.99 -2.66
N PRO A 211 -43.05 20.98 -2.71
CA PRO A 211 -44.44 21.21 -2.41
C PRO A 211 -44.51 21.61 -0.94
N THR A 212 -44.93 22.86 -0.70
CA THR A 212 -45.44 23.29 0.58
C THR A 212 -46.75 22.56 0.83
N VAL A 213 -46.72 21.52 1.67
CA VAL A 213 -47.80 21.15 2.59
C VAL A 213 -47.15 20.59 3.85
#